data_AF-A0A972G5P3-F1
#
_entry.id   AF-A0A972G5P3-F1
#
_cell.length_a   1.000
_cell.length_b   1.000
_cell.length_c   1.000
_cell.angle_alpha   90.00
_cell.angle_beta   90.00
_cell.angle_gamma   90.00
#
_symmetry.space_group_name_H-M   'P 1'
#
loop_
_entity.id
_entity.type
_entity.pdbx_description
1 polymer ?
#
loop_
_entity_poly.entity_id
_entity_poly.type
_entity_poly.pdbx_seq_one_letter_code
_entity_poly.pdbx_strand_id
1 'polypeptide(L)'
;MTTDIVPGDVSFEEIYDEYYCMLLAYLVRLVHDREAAEDLCQESFIKALRHWHKRNLQTNTIAWLYRIATNTAYDYLRQQNRYTSPH
;
A
#
# COMPACT_ATOMS: atom_id res chain seq x y z
N MET A 1 -22.87 -4.14 -14.45
CA MET A 1 -22.10 -4.89 -13.43
C MET A 1 -21.96 -3.94 -12.26
N THR A 2 -23.00 -3.89 -11.43
CA THR A 2 -23.08 -2.97 -10.29
C THR A 2 -22.70 -3.80 -9.07
N THR A 3 -21.52 -3.57 -8.54
CA THR A 3 -21.13 -4.13 -7.24
C THR A 3 -22.10 -3.54 -6.22
N ASP A 4 -22.93 -4.36 -5.59
CA ASP A 4 -23.85 -3.94 -4.53
C ASP A 4 -23.03 -3.38 -3.36
N ILE A 5 -22.93 -2.05 -3.29
CA ILE A 5 -22.36 -1.34 -2.14
C ILE A 5 -23.37 -1.48 -1.01
N VAL A 6 -23.00 -2.23 0.03
CA VAL A 6 -23.78 -2.32 1.26
C VAL A 6 -23.76 -0.92 1.90
N PRO A 7 -24.91 -0.30 2.19
CA PRO A 7 -24.93 1.04 2.77
C PRO A 7 -24.28 1.01 4.16
N GLY A 8 -23.07 1.56 4.27
CA GLY A 8 -22.30 1.64 5.52
C GLY A 8 -20.84 1.16 5.45
N ASP A 9 -20.44 0.45 4.38
CA ASP A 9 -19.04 0.04 4.16
C ASP A 9 -18.34 1.02 3.21
N VAL A 10 -17.18 1.54 3.64
CA VAL A 10 -16.29 2.35 2.78
C VAL A 10 -15.80 1.46 1.65
N SER A 11 -15.87 1.92 0.40
CA SER A 11 -15.40 1.13 -0.74
C SER A 11 -13.87 1.13 -0.84
N PHE A 12 -13.30 0.14 -1.53
CA PHE A 12 -11.85 0.15 -1.79
C PHE A 12 -11.44 1.34 -2.67
N GLU A 13 -12.29 1.73 -3.62
CA GLU A 13 -12.06 2.88 -4.50
C GLU A 13 -11.97 4.18 -3.72
N GLU A 14 -12.85 4.41 -2.73
CA GLU A 14 -12.78 5.58 -1.84
C GLU A 14 -11.47 5.61 -1.05
N ILE A 15 -11.03 4.46 -0.52
CA ILE A 15 -9.74 4.36 0.17
C ILE A 15 -8.58 4.63 -0.79
N TYR A 16 -8.65 4.15 -2.02
CA TYR A 16 -7.62 4.40 -3.01
C TYR A 16 -7.50 5.90 -3.30
N ASP A 17 -8.61 6.55 -3.65
CA ASP A 17 -8.65 7.97 -4.01
C ASP A 17 -8.21 8.87 -2.86
N GLU A 18 -8.61 8.54 -1.63
CA GLU A 18 -8.24 9.32 -0.44
C GLU A 18 -6.77 9.14 -0.07
N TYR A 19 -6.26 7.90 -0.07
CA TYR A 19 -4.97 7.59 0.53
C TYR A 19 -3.81 7.45 -0.46
N TYR A 20 -4.04 7.39 -1.77
CA TYR A 20 -2.97 7.20 -2.75
C TYR A 20 -1.87 8.24 -2.63
N CYS A 21 -2.24 9.53 -2.65
CA CYS A 21 -1.26 10.62 -2.58
C CYS A 21 -0.50 10.64 -1.24
N MET A 22 -1.18 10.35 -0.13
CA MET A 22 -0.56 10.31 1.20
C MET A 22 0.40 9.13 1.35
N LEU A 23 0.01 7.96 0.85
CA LEU A 23 0.82 6.75 0.89
C LEU A 23 2.05 6.87 -0.02
N LEU A 24 1.87 7.43 -1.22
CA LEU A 24 2.98 7.73 -2.13
C LEU A 24 3.96 8.71 -1.49
N ALA A 25 3.48 9.82 -0.93
CA ALA A 25 4.33 10.81 -0.28
C ALA A 25 5.07 10.25 0.95
N TYR A 26 4.48 9.28 1.64
CA TYR A 26 5.13 8.53 2.70
C TYR A 26 6.24 7.61 2.15
N LEU A 27 5.94 6.84 1.10
CA LEU A 27 6.91 5.93 0.48
C LEU A 27 8.10 6.66 -0.13
N VAL A 28 7.87 7.80 -0.80
CA VAL A 28 8.95 8.66 -1.34
C VAL A 28 9.92 9.08 -0.24
N ARG A 29 9.40 9.43 0.95
CA ARG A 29 10.24 9.79 2.11
C ARG A 29 10.98 8.58 2.69
N LEU A 30 10.42 7.39 2.58
CA LEU A 30 10.97 6.17 3.16
C LEU A 30 12.07 5.55 2.29
N VAL A 31 11.88 5.54 0.96
CA VAL A 31 12.82 4.88 0.03
C VAL A 31 13.73 5.86 -0.72
N HIS A 32 13.48 7.17 -0.63
CA HIS A 32 14.25 8.23 -1.30
C HIS A 32 14.37 8.09 -2.82
N ASP A 33 13.44 7.37 -3.44
CA ASP A 33 13.32 7.16 -4.88
C ASP A 33 11.84 7.28 -5.25
N ARG A 34 11.54 8.21 -6.16
CA ARG A 34 10.15 8.49 -6.54
C ARG A 34 9.55 7.39 -7.42
N GLU A 35 10.32 6.88 -8.39
CA GLU A 35 9.85 5.86 -9.32
C GLU A 35 9.58 4.56 -8.55
N ALA A 36 10.53 4.16 -7.71
CA ALA A 36 10.34 3.03 -6.82
C ALA A 36 9.16 3.24 -5.86
N ALA A 37 8.97 4.45 -5.32
CA ALA A 37 7.83 4.72 -4.44
C ALA A 37 6.48 4.60 -5.16
N GLU A 38 6.38 5.00 -6.43
CA GLU A 38 5.17 4.85 -7.24
C GLU A 38 4.84 3.36 -7.45
N ASP A 39 5.84 2.54 -7.79
CA ASP A 39 5.68 1.09 -7.93
C ASP A 39 5.27 0.42 -6.61
N LEU A 40 5.96 0.75 -5.50
CA LEU A 40 5.64 0.21 -4.18
C LEU A 40 4.26 0.63 -3.70
N CYS A 41 3.81 1.84 -4.05
CA CYS A 41 2.46 2.32 -3.74
C CYS A 41 1.42 1.46 -4.45
N GLN A 42 1.57 1.26 -5.76
CA GLN A 42 0.68 0.40 -6.55
C GLN A 42 0.67 -1.04 -6.03
N GLU A 43 1.83 -1.62 -5.75
CA GLU A 43 1.94 -2.97 -5.21
C GLU A 43 1.23 -3.09 -3.85
N SER A 44 1.33 -2.06 -3.01
CA SER A 44 0.69 -2.02 -1.70
C SER A 44 -0.84 -2.01 -1.81
N PHE A 45 -1.40 -1.23 -2.74
CA PHE A 45 -2.84 -1.23 -3.00
C PHE A 45 -3.30 -2.54 -3.64
N ILE A 46 -2.54 -3.15 -4.55
CA ILE A 46 -2.87 -4.48 -5.11
C ILE A 46 -2.90 -5.55 -4.00
N LYS A 47 -1.90 -5.54 -3.10
CA LYS A 47 -1.87 -6.41 -1.91
C LYS A 47 -3.10 -6.14 -1.02
N ALA A 48 -3.41 -4.88 -0.76
CA ALA A 48 -4.56 -4.49 0.04
C ALA A 48 -5.88 -4.99 -0.58
N LEU A 49 -6.07 -4.82 -1.90
CA LEU A 49 -7.25 -5.28 -2.63
C LEU A 49 -7.45 -6.80 -2.52
N ARG A 50 -6.37 -7.59 -2.66
CA ARG A 50 -6.42 -9.06 -2.52
C ARG A 50 -6.88 -9.53 -1.14
N HIS A 51 -6.63 -8.72 -0.11
CA HIS A 51 -7.02 -9.02 1.26
C HIS A 51 -8.28 -8.27 1.70
N TRP A 52 -8.83 -7.40 0.85
CA TRP A 52 -9.96 -6.52 1.15
C TRP A 52 -11.18 -7.29 1.63
N HIS A 53 -11.63 -8.29 0.86
CA HIS A 53 -12.79 -9.13 1.18
C HIS A 53 -12.55 -10.12 2.33
N LYS A 54 -11.29 -10.31 2.75
CA LYS A 54 -10.93 -11.19 3.87
C LYS A 54 -10.67 -10.42 5.17
N ARG A 55 -10.76 -9.09 5.13
CA ARG A 55 -10.47 -8.27 6.30
C ARG A 55 -11.65 -8.29 7.24
N ASN A 56 -11.37 -8.40 8.54
CA ASN A 56 -12.35 -8.13 9.57
C ASN A 56 -12.52 -6.60 9.68
N LEU A 57 -13.75 -6.09 9.53
CA LEU A 57 -14.08 -4.66 9.51
C LEU A 57 -13.69 -3.90 10.80
N GLN A 58 -13.35 -4.61 11.87
CA GLN A 58 -12.96 -4.05 13.16
C GLN A 58 -11.53 -3.47 13.21
N THR A 59 -10.70 -3.67 12.18
CA THR A 59 -9.34 -3.11 12.14
C THR A 59 -9.30 -1.76 11.42
N ASN A 60 -8.48 -0.84 11.95
CA ASN A 60 -8.22 0.46 11.33
C ASN A 60 -7.60 0.26 9.93
N THR A 61 -8.39 0.51 8.89
CA THR A 61 -8.03 0.34 7.47
C THR A 61 -6.71 1.04 7.13
N ILE A 62 -6.54 2.26 7.63
CA ILE A 62 -5.42 3.14 7.32
C ILE A 62 -4.14 2.56 7.92
N ALA A 63 -4.16 2.23 9.21
CA ALA A 63 -3.00 1.65 9.88
C ALA A 63 -2.56 0.33 9.22
N TRP A 64 -3.53 -0.47 8.76
CA TRP A 64 -3.26 -1.70 8.03
C TRP A 64 -2.64 -1.44 6.64
N LEU A 65 -3.16 -0.47 5.88
CA LEU A 65 -2.60 -0.07 4.59
C LEU A 65 -1.15 0.43 4.72
N TYR A 66 -0.89 1.30 5.69
CA TYR A 66 0.48 1.78 5.99
C TYR A 66 1.41 0.64 6.40
N ARG A 67 0.91 -0.38 7.09
CA ARG A 67 1.71 -1.56 7.44
C ARG A 67 2.09 -2.38 6.19
N ILE A 68 1.17 -2.57 5.26
CA ILE A 68 1.47 -3.23 3.97
C ILE A 68 2.55 -2.45 3.21
N ALA A 69 2.38 -1.13 3.10
CA ALA A 69 3.32 -0.27 2.38
C ALA A 69 4.70 -0.26 3.02
N THR A 70 4.77 -0.16 4.35
CA THR A 70 6.03 -0.17 5.10
C THR A 70 6.77 -1.49 4.93
N ASN A 71 6.06 -2.63 5.01
CA ASN A 71 6.67 -3.94 4.80
C ASN A 71 7.22 -4.08 3.37
N THR A 72 6.42 -3.66 2.38
CA THR A 72 6.80 -3.72 0.96
C THR A 72 8.02 -2.85 0.68
N ALA A 73 8.10 -1.65 1.26
CA ALA A 73 9.26 -0.78 1.18
C ALA A 73 10.50 -1.37 1.86
N TYR A 74 10.36 -1.98 3.05
CA TYR A 74 11.49 -2.62 3.71
C TYR A 74 12.03 -3.82 2.94
N ASP A 75 11.15 -4.61 2.31
CA ASP A 75 11.58 -5.71 1.45
C ASP A 75 12.36 -5.20 0.24
N TYR A 76 11.90 -4.11 -0.39
CA TYR A 76 12.61 -3.42 -1.47
C TYR A 76 13.99 -2.91 -1.02
N LEU A 77 14.07 -2.18 0.10
CA LEU A 77 15.33 -1.65 0.62
C LEU A 77 16.33 -2.75 0.99
N ARG A 78 15.83 -3.88 1.54
CA ARG A 78 16.66 -5.06 1.83
C ARG A 78 17.23 -5.68 0.55
N GLN A 79 16.45 -5.72 -0.52
CA GLN A 79 16.93 -6.21 -1.81
C GLN A 79 17.97 -5.27 -2.40
N GLN A 80 17.70 -3.95 -2.42
CA GLN A 80 18.65 -2.94 -2.90
C GLN A 80 20.02 -3.07 -2.22
N ASN A 81 20.05 -3.15 -0.88
CA ASN A 81 21.30 -3.26 -0.12
C ASN A 81 22.09 -4.56 -0.45
N ARG A 82 21.39 -5.67 -0.73
CA ARG A 82 22.03 -6.91 -1.20
C ARG A 82 22.67 -6.76 -2.57
N TYR A 83 22.13 -5.92 -3.45
CA TYR A 83 22.71 -5.63 -4.77
C TYR A 83 23.81 -4.56 -4.71
N THR A 84 23.75 -3.60 -3.77
CA THR A 84 24.80 -2.57 -3.59
C THR A 84 26.06 -3.09 -2.90
N SER A 85 26.09 -4.35 -2.46
CA SER A 85 27.32 -5.01 -1.98
C SER A 85 27.90 -5.99 -3.01
N PRO A 86 28.60 -5.55 -4.07
CA PRO A 86 29.68 -6.32 -4.68
C PRO A 86 30.99 -6.11 -3.90
N HIS A 87 31.80 -7.16 -3.85
CA HIS A 87 33.20 -7.17 -3.39
C HIS A 87 34.04 -5.98 -3.87
#